data_AF-A0A8T4U3R0-F1
#
_entry.id   AF-A0A8T4U3R0-F1
#
_cell.length_a   1.000
_cell.length_b   1.000
_cell.length_c   1.000
_cell.angle_alpha   90.00
_cell.angle_beta   90.00
_cell.angle_gamma   90.00
#
_symmetry.space_group_name_H-M   'P 1'
#
loop_
_entity.id
_entity.type
_entity.pdbx_description
1 polymer ?
#
loop_
_entity_poly.entity_id
_entity_poly.type
_entity_poly.pdbx_seq_one_letter_code
_entity_poly.pdbx_strand_id
1 'polypeptide(L)'
;MNKRGFAGTLVVLIIIVAIFFILLKFKPNLSQEIFTGKSIEFSVQKGCIDTDKPSQYFDRKYYNVNKKGTVYAYSETCLKSLKDCESQSESDICVNNNNLKEFYCYNNDVLNSVIWCSNGCENGRCLE
;
A
#
# COMPACT_ATOMS: atom_id res chain seq x y z
N MET A 1 71.55 0.10 -32.95
CA MET A 1 70.65 -0.75 -32.12
C MET A 1 70.17 0.07 -30.92
N ASN A 2 69.06 0.81 -31.08
CA ASN A 2 68.52 1.68 -30.03
C ASN A 2 67.67 0.87 -29.04
N LYS A 3 68.27 0.48 -27.91
CA LYS A 3 67.57 -0.09 -26.74
C LYS A 3 66.89 1.00 -25.91
N ARG A 4 66.04 1.82 -26.55
CA ARG A 4 65.22 2.85 -25.88
C ARG A 4 63.80 2.72 -26.37
N GLY A 5 63.04 1.80 -25.79
CA GLY A 5 61.65 1.59 -26.19
C GLY A 5 60.86 0.55 -25.40
N PHE A 6 61.52 -0.25 -24.56
CA PHE A 6 60.85 -1.37 -23.89
C PHE A 6 60.38 -1.06 -22.46
N ALA A 7 61.05 -0.13 -21.76
CA ALA A 7 60.69 0.20 -20.37
C ALA A 7 59.44 1.10 -20.27
N GLY A 8 59.26 2.03 -21.22
CA GLY A 8 58.13 2.97 -21.19
C GLY A 8 56.78 2.30 -21.46
N THR A 9 56.73 1.34 -22.37
CA THR A 9 55.50 0.61 -22.71
C THR A 9 55.04 -0.31 -21.58
N LEU A 10 55.98 -0.95 -20.86
CA LEU A 10 55.67 -1.78 -19.70
C LEU A 10 55.10 -0.96 -18.54
N VAL A 11 55.66 0.22 -18.28
CA VAL A 11 55.16 1.13 -17.22
C VAL A 11 53.75 1.62 -17.53
N VAL A 12 53.47 1.98 -18.79
CA VAL A 12 52.12 2.38 -19.22
C VAL A 12 51.12 1.24 -19.04
N LEU A 13 51.51 0.00 -19.37
CA LEU A 13 50.62 -1.16 -19.22
C LEU A 13 50.28 -1.44 -17.75
N ILE A 14 51.28 -1.32 -16.85
CA ILE A 14 51.08 -1.49 -15.40
C ILE A 14 50.14 -0.40 -14.85
N ILE A 15 50.27 0.85 -15.30
CA ILE A 15 49.38 1.95 -14.90
C ILE A 15 47.95 1.69 -15.38
N ILE A 16 47.75 1.24 -16.62
CA ILE A 16 46.42 0.94 -17.18
C ILE A 16 45.75 -0.21 -16.38
N VAL A 17 46.50 -1.27 -16.08
CA VAL A 17 45.98 -2.41 -15.30
C VAL A 17 45.65 -1.97 -13.87
N ALA A 18 46.49 -1.15 -13.24
CA ALA A 18 46.23 -0.62 -11.90
C ALA A 18 44.97 0.27 -11.87
N ILE A 19 44.80 1.15 -12.85
CA ILE A 19 43.58 1.99 -12.99
C ILE A 19 42.35 1.10 -13.19
N PHE A 20 42.43 0.07 -14.04
CA PHE A 20 41.32 -0.87 -14.24
C PHE A 20 40.93 -1.60 -12.95
N PHE A 21 41.90 -2.07 -12.17
CA PHE A 21 41.62 -2.69 -10.86
C PHE A 21 41.07 -1.71 -9.82
N ILE A 22 41.49 -0.44 -9.85
CA ILE A 22 40.92 0.63 -9.01
C ILE A 22 39.46 0.90 -9.41
N LEU A 23 39.15 0.95 -10.71
CA LEU A 23 37.80 1.11 -11.23
C LEU A 23 36.91 -0.10 -10.90
N LEU A 24 37.45 -1.33 -10.91
CA LEU A 24 36.71 -2.53 -10.51
C LEU A 24 36.43 -2.60 -8.99
N LYS A 25 37.25 -1.96 -8.15
CA LYS A 25 37.00 -1.85 -6.70
C LYS A 25 36.03 -0.74 -6.33
N PHE A 26 35.86 0.26 -7.19
CA PHE A 26 34.73 1.19 -7.13
C PHE A 26 33.48 0.51 -7.67
N LYS A 27 32.93 -0.46 -6.93
CA LYS A 27 31.49 -0.71 -7.01
C LYS A 27 30.85 0.44 -6.24
N PRO A 28 30.17 1.40 -6.90
CA PRO A 28 29.31 2.30 -6.15
C PRO A 28 28.26 1.43 -5.46
N ASN A 29 28.44 1.23 -4.16
CA ASN A 29 27.36 0.82 -3.28
C ASN A 29 26.47 2.06 -3.13
N LEU A 30 25.68 2.30 -4.17
CA LEU A 30 24.59 3.25 -4.09
C LEU A 30 23.32 2.42 -4.03
N SER A 31 22.95 2.12 -2.78
CA SER A 31 21.58 1.80 -2.41
C SER A 31 20.64 2.73 -3.16
N GLN A 32 19.72 2.16 -3.93
CA GLN A 32 18.63 2.91 -4.52
C GLN A 32 17.73 3.42 -3.41
N GLU A 33 18.00 4.63 -2.93
CA GLU A 33 16.96 5.51 -2.43
C GLU A 33 16.92 6.74 -3.33
N ILE A 34 16.40 6.53 -4.55
CA ILE A 34 15.96 7.64 -5.38
C ILE A 34 14.56 8.01 -4.91
N PHE A 35 14.49 8.74 -3.79
CA PHE A 35 13.34 9.58 -3.49
C PHE A 35 13.49 10.85 -4.35
N THR A 36 13.34 10.72 -5.66
CA THR A 36 12.91 11.84 -6.49
C THR A 36 11.59 12.31 -5.90
N GLY A 37 11.31 13.62 -5.89
CA GLY A 37 10.00 14.19 -5.51
C GLY A 37 8.84 13.72 -6.42
N LYS A 38 8.62 12.42 -6.47
CA LYS A 38 7.52 11.71 -7.07
C LYS A 38 6.49 11.65 -5.95
N SER A 39 5.35 12.28 -6.16
CA SER A 39 4.17 12.09 -5.31
C SER A 39 4.13 10.62 -4.89
N ILE A 40 4.11 10.35 -3.59
CA ILE A 40 3.95 8.99 -3.07
C ILE A 40 2.65 8.50 -3.71
N GLU A 41 2.78 7.71 -4.77
CA GLU A 41 1.68 7.15 -5.52
C GLU A 41 1.13 6.06 -4.62
N PHE A 42 0.23 6.48 -3.72
CA PHE A 42 -0.42 5.61 -2.75
C PHE A 42 -1.31 4.67 -3.56
N SER A 43 -0.73 3.52 -3.88
CA SER A 43 -1.40 2.43 -4.58
C SER A 43 -2.36 1.80 -3.58
N VAL A 44 -3.65 2.03 -3.74
CA VAL A 44 -4.68 1.30 -3.00
C VAL A 44 -4.82 -0.03 -3.72
N GLN A 45 -4.35 -1.12 -3.11
CA GLN A 45 -4.53 -2.47 -3.66
C GLN A 45 -6.02 -2.81 -3.75
N LYS A 46 -6.42 -3.62 -4.74
CA LYS A 46 -7.78 -4.22 -4.79
C LYS A 46 -8.14 -4.71 -3.39
N GLY A 47 -9.26 -4.24 -2.88
CA GLY A 47 -9.60 -4.48 -1.49
C GLY A 47 -10.85 -3.76 -1.07
N CYS A 48 -11.18 -3.91 0.21
CA CYS A 48 -12.22 -3.14 0.83
C CYS A 48 -11.72 -2.51 2.13
N ILE A 49 -12.24 -1.33 2.44
CA ILE A 49 -11.94 -0.58 3.66
C ILE A 49 -13.24 -0.37 4.40
N ASP A 50 -13.27 -0.77 5.66
CA ASP A 50 -14.38 -0.51 6.56
C ASP A 50 -13.99 0.62 7.53
N THR A 51 -14.93 1.52 7.84
CA THR A 51 -14.64 2.81 8.54
C THR A 51 -14.95 2.80 10.03
N ASP A 52 -15.67 1.79 10.50
CA ASP A 52 -16.00 1.57 11.90
C ASP A 52 -15.10 0.49 12.54
N LYS A 53 -14.42 -0.33 11.72
CA LYS A 53 -13.42 -1.28 12.20
C LYS A 53 -12.16 -0.59 12.76
N PRO A 54 -11.50 -1.17 13.77
CA PRO A 54 -10.18 -0.76 14.23
C PRO A 54 -9.11 -1.10 13.19
N SER A 55 -8.12 -0.22 13.07
CA SER A 55 -7.03 -0.30 12.08
C SER A 55 -6.18 -1.57 12.15
N GLN A 56 -6.22 -2.31 13.26
CA GLN A 56 -5.47 -3.56 13.44
C GLN A 56 -6.14 -4.81 12.80
N TYR A 57 -7.33 -4.67 12.23
CA TYR A 57 -8.12 -5.77 11.62
C TYR A 57 -8.27 -5.57 10.11
N PHE A 58 -7.18 -5.70 9.35
CA PHE A 58 -7.23 -5.44 7.90
C PHE A 58 -8.02 -6.49 7.10
N ASP A 59 -8.07 -7.75 7.55
CA ASP A 59 -8.68 -8.88 6.80
C ASP A 59 -9.51 -9.85 7.69
N ARG A 60 -10.14 -9.32 8.74
CA ARG A 60 -10.97 -10.13 9.66
C ARG A 60 -12.39 -9.60 9.66
N LYS A 61 -13.37 -10.48 9.86
CA LYS A 61 -14.77 -10.11 10.10
C LYS A 61 -14.84 -9.34 11.41
N TYR A 62 -14.72 -8.03 11.31
CA TYR A 62 -14.75 -7.11 12.43
C TYR A 62 -15.44 -5.83 11.99
N TYR A 63 -16.36 -5.37 12.82
CA TYR A 63 -17.14 -4.14 12.67
C TYR A 63 -17.56 -3.64 14.05
N ASN A 64 -17.96 -2.38 14.17
CA ASN A 64 -18.38 -1.75 15.42
C ASN A 64 -19.82 -1.24 15.29
N VAL A 65 -20.74 -2.10 15.73
CA VAL A 65 -22.19 -1.86 15.66
C VAL A 65 -22.66 -0.58 16.38
N ASN A 66 -21.87 -0.01 17.31
CA ASN A 66 -22.24 1.22 18.04
C ASN A 66 -21.78 2.50 17.32
N LYS A 67 -21.11 2.36 16.17
CA LYS A 67 -20.63 3.46 15.34
C LYS A 67 -21.17 3.27 13.93
N LYS A 68 -21.66 4.34 13.31
CA LYS A 68 -22.03 4.27 11.89
C LYS A 68 -20.80 4.00 11.04
N GLY A 69 -20.80 2.89 10.33
CA GLY A 69 -19.79 2.48 9.38
C GLY A 69 -20.22 2.66 7.93
N THR A 70 -19.23 2.48 7.07
CA THR A 70 -19.28 2.57 5.63
C THR A 70 -18.09 1.80 5.10
N VAL A 71 -18.38 0.85 4.21
CA VAL A 71 -17.39 0.06 3.49
C VAL A 71 -17.15 0.70 2.13
N TYR A 72 -15.89 0.88 1.75
CA TYR A 72 -15.45 1.27 0.41
C TYR A 72 -14.79 0.08 -0.26
N ALA A 73 -15.27 -0.33 -1.43
CA ALA A 73 -14.70 -1.39 -2.26
C ALA A 73 -13.99 -0.80 -3.48
N TYR A 74 -12.80 -1.30 -3.78
CA TYR A 74 -11.99 -0.86 -4.92
C TYR A 74 -11.87 -2.02 -5.92
N SER A 75 -12.25 -1.79 -7.18
CA SER A 75 -12.29 -2.82 -8.22
C SER A 75 -10.90 -3.34 -8.62
N GLU A 76 -9.89 -2.48 -8.58
CA GLU A 76 -8.51 -2.77 -8.98
C GLU A 76 -7.50 -2.04 -8.08
N THR A 77 -6.23 -2.41 -8.20
CA THR A 77 -5.16 -1.65 -7.57
C THR A 77 -5.07 -0.27 -8.23
N CYS A 78 -5.50 0.77 -7.53
CA CYS A 78 -5.65 2.11 -8.10
C CYS A 78 -4.77 3.14 -7.39
N LEU A 79 -4.26 4.10 -8.13
CA LEU A 79 -3.49 5.22 -7.59
C LEU A 79 -4.46 6.30 -7.14
N LYS A 80 -4.54 6.55 -5.83
CA LYS A 80 -5.44 7.57 -5.26
C LYS A 80 -5.19 8.97 -5.85
N SER A 81 -3.99 9.22 -6.36
CA SER A 81 -3.56 10.47 -6.99
C SER A 81 -4.11 10.72 -8.40
N LEU A 82 -4.65 9.70 -9.09
CA LEU A 82 -5.10 9.83 -10.48
C LEU A 82 -6.63 9.91 -10.65
N LYS A 83 -7.40 9.94 -9.55
CA LYS A 83 -8.88 10.09 -9.58
C LYS A 83 -9.61 8.96 -10.35
N ASP A 84 -8.96 7.81 -10.51
CA ASP A 84 -9.50 6.62 -11.19
C ASP A 84 -9.82 5.45 -10.23
N CYS A 85 -9.82 5.70 -8.92
CA CYS A 85 -10.35 4.71 -7.98
C CYS A 85 -11.87 4.71 -8.06
N GLU A 86 -12.43 4.02 -9.06
CA GLU A 86 -13.84 3.65 -9.03
C GLU A 86 -14.06 2.86 -7.74
N SER A 87 -14.80 3.46 -6.82
CA SER A 87 -15.12 2.84 -5.54
C SER A 87 -16.62 2.79 -5.37
N GLN A 88 -17.11 1.61 -5.03
CA GLN A 88 -18.48 1.43 -4.57
C GLN A 88 -18.47 1.51 -3.06
N SER A 89 -19.52 2.07 -2.48
CA SER A 89 -19.64 2.18 -1.03
C SER A 89 -20.98 1.71 -0.53
N GLU A 90 -20.96 1.00 0.59
CA GLU A 90 -22.15 0.55 1.32
C GLU A 90 -22.06 1.07 2.74
N SER A 91 -23.13 1.68 3.26
CA SER A 91 -23.17 2.21 4.63
C SER A 91 -24.11 1.38 5.49
N ASP A 92 -23.83 1.31 6.79
CA ASP A 92 -24.73 0.62 7.71
C ASP A 92 -26.07 1.32 7.78
N ILE A 93 -27.13 0.51 7.82
CA ILE A 93 -28.50 1.01 7.81
C ILE A 93 -29.35 0.27 8.83
N CYS A 94 -30.18 1.01 9.55
CA CYS A 94 -31.25 0.42 10.34
C CYS A 94 -32.36 -0.03 9.41
N VAL A 95 -32.56 -1.35 9.28
CA VAL A 95 -33.65 -1.89 8.45
C VAL A 95 -35.00 -1.79 9.18
N ASN A 96 -34.95 -1.72 10.51
CA ASN A 96 -36.07 -1.35 11.37
C ASN A 96 -35.54 -0.85 12.73
N ASN A 97 -36.43 -0.60 13.69
CA ASN A 97 -36.08 -0.04 15.01
C ASN A 97 -35.11 -0.88 15.83
N ASN A 98 -34.88 -2.15 15.52
CA ASN A 98 -34.02 -3.04 16.31
C ASN A 98 -33.04 -3.88 15.48
N ASN A 99 -33.03 -3.73 14.15
CA ASN A 99 -32.13 -4.49 13.28
C ASN A 99 -31.23 -3.54 12.50
N LEU A 100 -29.93 -3.69 12.69
CA LEU A 100 -28.88 -3.05 11.92
C LEU A 100 -28.44 -4.00 10.81
N LYS A 101 -28.54 -3.56 9.55
CA LYS A 101 -27.81 -4.20 8.45
C LYS A 101 -26.43 -3.59 8.43
N GLU A 102 -25.49 -4.39 8.91
CA GLU A 102 -24.08 -4.05 9.01
C GLU A 102 -23.36 -4.49 7.75
N PHE A 103 -22.64 -3.58 7.10
CA PHE A 103 -21.69 -3.90 6.05
C PHE A 103 -20.30 -3.99 6.64
N TYR A 104 -19.52 -4.98 6.18
CA TYR A 104 -18.17 -5.17 6.66
C TYR A 104 -17.26 -5.75 5.60
N CYS A 105 -15.97 -5.57 5.85
CA CYS A 105 -14.90 -6.16 5.07
C CYS A 105 -14.49 -7.54 5.56
N TYR A 106 -14.42 -8.52 4.67
CA TYR A 106 -13.83 -9.82 4.97
C TYR A 106 -13.11 -10.39 3.74
N ASN A 107 -11.82 -10.70 3.88
CA ASN A 107 -10.98 -11.20 2.78
C ASN A 107 -11.09 -10.34 1.51
N ASN A 108 -11.03 -9.02 1.65
CA ASN A 108 -11.22 -8.04 0.57
C ASN A 108 -12.60 -7.96 -0.09
N ASP A 109 -13.59 -8.74 0.37
CA ASP A 109 -14.96 -8.68 -0.12
C ASP A 109 -15.86 -7.84 0.79
N VAL A 110 -16.81 -7.13 0.18
CA VAL A 110 -17.89 -6.43 0.91
C VAL A 110 -18.99 -7.44 1.22
N LEU A 111 -19.19 -7.70 2.50
CA LEU A 111 -20.24 -8.57 3.01
C LEU A 111 -21.20 -7.79 3.91
N ASN A 112 -22.33 -8.40 4.27
CA ASN A 112 -23.24 -7.83 5.26
C ASN A 112 -23.80 -8.89 6.21
N SER A 113 -24.24 -8.44 7.39
CA SER A 113 -24.96 -9.23 8.40
C SER A 113 -26.11 -8.40 8.95
N VAL A 114 -27.18 -9.06 9.42
CA VAL A 114 -28.23 -8.38 10.18
C VAL A 114 -27.98 -8.63 11.67
N ILE A 115 -27.83 -7.56 12.44
CA ILE A 115 -27.55 -7.56 13.87
C ILE A 115 -28.72 -7.01 14.64
N TRP A 116 -29.11 -7.68 15.72
CA TRP A 116 -30.12 -7.20 16.66
C TRP A 116 -29.51 -6.17 17.63
N CYS A 117 -30.11 -4.98 17.70
CA CYS A 117 -29.78 -3.93 18.65
C CYS A 117 -30.79 -3.94 19.80
N SER A 118 -30.36 -4.32 21.00
CA SER A 118 -31.23 -4.44 22.18
C SER A 118 -31.89 -3.13 22.60
N ASN A 119 -31.18 -2.01 22.43
CA ASN A 119 -31.63 -0.68 22.86
C ASN A 119 -32.15 0.17 21.68
N GLY A 120 -32.27 -0.45 20.50
CA GLY A 120 -32.73 0.19 19.28
C GLY A 120 -31.60 0.47 18.29
N CYS A 121 -32.00 0.68 17.03
CA CYS A 121 -31.13 1.06 15.94
C CYS A 121 -31.51 2.46 15.46
N GLU A 122 -30.55 3.36 15.38
CA GLU A 122 -30.75 4.70 14.84
C GLU A 122 -29.55 5.15 14.02
N ASN A 123 -29.80 5.79 12.86
CA ASN A 123 -28.77 6.37 12.01
C ASN A 123 -27.66 5.40 11.56
N GLY A 124 -27.98 4.11 11.40
CA GLY A 124 -27.02 3.09 10.95
C GLY A 124 -26.08 2.64 12.05
N ARG A 125 -26.54 2.60 13.31
CA ARG A 125 -25.82 2.02 14.45
C ARG A 125 -26.79 1.57 15.53
N CYS A 126 -26.35 0.63 16.36
CA CYS A 126 -27.01 0.29 17.62
C CYS A 126 -26.83 1.41 18.66
N LEU A 127 -27.87 1.61 19.47
CA LEU A 127 -27.85 2.48 20.65
C LEU A 127 -27.26 1.70 21.84
N GLU A 128 -26.50 2.40 22.70
CA GLU A 128 -25.95 1.88 23.96
C GLU A 128 -26.91 2.06 25.12
#